data_AF-A0AAP9GGZ3-F1
#
_entry.id   AF-A0AAP9GGZ3-F1
#
_cell.length_a   1.000
_cell.length_b   1.000
_cell.length_c   1.000
_cell.angle_alpha   90.00
_cell.angle_beta   90.00
_cell.angle_gamma   90.00
#
_symmetry.space_group_name_H-M   'P 1'
#
loop_
_entity.id
_entity.type
_entity.pdbx_description
1 polymer ?
#
loop_
_entity_poly.entity_id
_entity_poly.type
_entity_poly.pdbx_seq_one_letter_code
_entity_poly.pdbx_strand_id
1 'polypeptide(L)'
;MIDKLPGILTFLREAEQLKSTLRTAWTSSGRHESTAEHTWRLCLLAMLVGEHYPHLDMLKVLKLCIVHDLAEAVSGDISALEQHDGLDKSALELADLKQLIAPLDASMQQELLDLWLEYDSATTEEARLTKALDKLETILQHTQGDNPADFNYAFNLEYGKKHTDFDELTKALRAIIDEDTRRLAER
;
A
#
# COMPACT_ATOMS: atom_id res chain seq x y z
N MET A 1 5.62 -28.33 10.78
CA MET A 1 6.44 -27.11 10.61
C MET A 1 7.51 -27.28 9.53
N ILE A 2 8.35 -28.33 9.58
CA ILE A 2 9.39 -28.57 8.54
C ILE A 2 8.76 -28.93 7.18
N ASP A 3 7.66 -29.69 7.20
CA ASP A 3 6.84 -30.04 6.04
C ASP A 3 6.26 -28.83 5.29
N LYS A 4 6.09 -27.70 5.98
CA LYS A 4 5.55 -26.44 5.43
C LYS A 4 6.60 -25.58 4.71
N LEU A 5 7.88 -25.79 5.02
CA LEU A 5 8.98 -24.94 4.54
C LEU A 5 9.10 -24.88 3.01
N PRO A 6 8.91 -25.98 2.24
CA PRO A 6 8.97 -25.90 0.79
C PRO A 6 7.94 -24.91 0.22
N GLY A 7 6.70 -24.95 0.71
CA GLY A 7 5.63 -24.03 0.32
C GLY A 7 5.95 -22.57 0.64
N ILE A 8 6.45 -22.32 1.86
CA ILE A 8 6.90 -20.99 2.29
C ILE A 8 8.01 -20.45 1.38
N LEU A 9 9.00 -21.29 1.04
CA LEU A 9 10.10 -20.87 0.17
C LEU A 9 9.65 -20.65 -1.27
N THR A 10 8.67 -21.40 -1.78
CA THR A 10 8.06 -21.13 -3.09
C THR A 10 7.34 -19.80 -3.08
N PHE A 11 6.45 -19.56 -2.11
CA PHE A 11 5.76 -18.28 -1.94
C PHE A 11 6.73 -17.10 -1.86
N LEU A 12 7.80 -17.20 -1.06
CA LEU A 12 8.78 -16.11 -0.92
C LEU A 12 9.58 -15.86 -2.20
N ARG A 13 9.82 -16.88 -3.04
CA ARG A 13 10.46 -16.69 -4.35
C ARG A 13 9.56 -15.96 -5.33
N GLU A 14 8.25 -16.17 -5.25
CA GLU A 14 7.27 -15.50 -6.10
C GLU A 14 7.02 -14.06 -5.61
N ALA A 15 6.83 -13.86 -4.31
CA ALA A 15 6.65 -12.54 -3.70
C ALA A 15 7.87 -11.62 -3.86
N GLU A 16 9.05 -12.18 -4.13
CA GLU A 16 10.27 -11.44 -4.47
C GLU A 16 10.07 -10.47 -5.63
N GLN A 17 9.15 -10.80 -6.55
CA GLN A 17 8.82 -9.98 -7.71
C GLN A 17 8.44 -8.55 -7.34
N LEU A 18 7.88 -8.30 -6.14
CA LEU A 18 7.56 -6.94 -5.66
C LEU A 18 8.77 -6.00 -5.56
N LYS A 19 10.00 -6.54 -5.49
CA LYS A 19 11.21 -5.70 -5.55
C LYS A 19 11.40 -5.05 -6.93
N SER A 20 10.82 -5.66 -7.97
CA SER A 20 10.89 -5.22 -9.36
C SER A 20 9.53 -4.76 -9.91
N THR A 21 8.43 -4.98 -9.21
CA THR A 21 7.14 -4.34 -9.51
C THR A 21 7.24 -2.85 -9.21
N LEU A 22 7.21 -2.03 -10.26
CA LEU A 22 7.41 -0.58 -10.16
C LEU A 22 6.07 0.14 -10.03
N ARG A 23 6.04 1.13 -9.15
CA ARG A 23 4.94 2.07 -8.97
C ARG A 23 5.14 3.30 -9.85
N THR A 24 4.06 4.01 -10.12
CA THR A 24 4.11 5.29 -10.86
C THR A 24 4.85 6.41 -10.11
N ALA A 25 5.02 6.28 -8.79
CA ALA A 25 5.72 7.25 -7.95
C ALA A 25 7.24 7.26 -8.23
N TRP A 26 7.83 8.46 -8.24
CA TRP A 26 9.27 8.66 -8.44
C TRP A 26 9.98 8.88 -7.11
N THR A 27 11.13 8.25 -6.95
CA THR A 27 12.08 8.52 -5.86
C THR A 27 12.82 9.84 -6.07
N SER A 28 13.48 10.35 -5.03
CA SER A 28 14.29 11.58 -5.11
C SER A 28 15.54 11.44 -5.98
N SER A 29 15.88 10.24 -6.44
CA SER A 29 16.98 10.00 -7.37
C SER A 29 16.52 9.81 -8.83
N GLY A 30 15.24 10.06 -9.12
CA GLY A 30 14.69 10.00 -10.48
C GLY A 30 14.43 8.58 -11.00
N ARG A 31 14.37 7.56 -10.13
CA ARG A 31 13.87 6.22 -10.48
C ARG A 31 12.45 6.02 -9.98
N HIS A 32 11.67 5.16 -10.63
CA HIS A 32 10.43 4.68 -10.06
C HIS A 32 10.67 3.89 -8.77
N GLU A 33 9.82 4.11 -7.77
CA GLU A 33 9.71 3.32 -6.55
C GLU A 33 9.22 1.90 -6.88
N SER A 34 9.64 0.88 -6.13
CA SER A 34 9.01 -0.45 -6.19
C SER A 34 7.95 -0.66 -5.11
N THR A 35 6.98 -1.54 -5.36
CA THR A 35 5.94 -1.91 -4.38
C THR A 35 6.53 -2.39 -3.05
N ALA A 36 7.68 -3.08 -3.09
CA ALA A 36 8.39 -3.48 -1.88
C ALA A 36 8.97 -2.29 -1.09
N GLU A 37 9.46 -1.25 -1.77
CA GLU A 37 9.98 -0.03 -1.13
C GLU A 37 8.87 0.81 -0.50
N HIS A 38 7.76 0.97 -1.22
CA HIS A 38 6.51 1.56 -0.71
C HIS A 38 6.06 0.87 0.58
N THR A 39 5.91 -0.46 0.52
CA THR A 39 5.47 -1.28 1.66
C THR A 39 6.40 -1.14 2.87
N TRP A 40 7.73 -1.11 2.63
CA TRP A 40 8.70 -0.89 3.70
C TRP A 40 8.52 0.48 4.36
N ARG A 41 8.37 1.56 3.58
CA ARG A 41 8.24 2.91 4.15
C ARG A 41 6.87 3.12 4.80
N LEU A 42 5.82 2.49 4.27
CA LEU A 42 4.51 2.42 4.90
C LEU A 42 4.57 1.76 6.29
N CYS A 43 5.27 0.64 6.42
CA CYS A 43 5.47 -0.01 7.73
C CYS A 43 6.21 0.91 8.70
N LEU A 44 7.24 1.63 8.23
CA LEU A 44 7.97 2.60 9.04
C LEU A 44 7.05 3.74 9.52
N LEU A 45 6.20 4.27 8.65
CA LEU A 45 5.20 5.27 9.01
C LEU A 45 4.23 4.73 10.07
N ALA A 46 3.69 3.52 9.88
CA ALA A 46 2.78 2.88 10.83
C ALA A 46 3.42 2.67 12.21
N MET A 47 4.69 2.27 12.27
CA MET A 47 5.42 2.14 13.53
C MET A 47 5.57 3.47 14.27
N LEU A 48 5.83 4.56 13.55
CA LEU A 48 6.06 5.88 14.15
C LEU A 48 4.78 6.51 14.71
N VAL A 49 3.64 6.27 14.07
CA VAL A 49 2.35 6.82 14.54
C VAL A 49 1.63 5.89 15.52
N GLY A 50 2.07 4.64 15.66
CA GLY A 50 1.37 3.59 16.40
C GLY A 50 1.10 3.91 17.87
N GLU A 51 1.95 4.70 18.52
CA GLU A 51 1.74 5.10 19.92
C GLU A 51 0.47 5.95 20.13
N HIS A 52 -0.02 6.60 19.07
CA HIS A 52 -1.27 7.35 19.09
C HIS A 52 -2.52 6.46 19.01
N TYR A 53 -2.34 5.15 18.78
CA TYR A 53 -3.42 4.17 18.62
C TYR A 53 -3.31 3.03 19.64
N PRO A 54 -3.31 3.31 20.96
CA PRO A 54 -3.12 2.26 21.98
C PRO A 54 -4.25 1.23 22.05
N HIS A 55 -5.36 1.47 21.35
CA HIS A 55 -6.52 0.57 21.26
C HIS A 55 -6.44 -0.38 20.04
N LEU A 56 -5.53 -0.14 19.09
CA LEU A 56 -5.38 -0.95 17.88
C LEU A 56 -4.30 -2.00 18.05
N ASP A 57 -4.48 -3.14 17.38
CA ASP A 57 -3.42 -4.15 17.27
C ASP A 57 -2.39 -3.70 16.21
N MET A 58 -1.29 -3.09 16.66
CA MET A 58 -0.23 -2.64 15.76
C MET A 58 0.49 -3.78 15.03
N LEU A 59 0.51 -5.00 15.58
CA LEU A 59 1.03 -6.15 14.84
C LEU A 59 0.11 -6.46 13.65
N LYS A 60 -1.20 -6.37 13.84
CA LYS A 60 -2.18 -6.51 12.76
C LYS A 60 -2.06 -5.40 11.72
N VAL A 61 -1.90 -4.14 12.13
CA VAL A 61 -1.67 -3.01 11.21
C VAL A 61 -0.44 -3.26 10.33
N LEU A 62 0.68 -3.73 10.91
CA LEU A 62 1.88 -4.06 10.15
C LEU A 62 1.67 -5.25 9.20
N LYS A 63 0.92 -6.27 9.63
CA LYS A 63 0.53 -7.39 8.73
C LYS A 63 -0.31 -6.89 7.55
N LEU A 64 -1.27 -5.99 7.79
CA LEU A 64 -2.06 -5.38 6.73
C LEU A 64 -1.17 -4.58 5.76
N CYS A 65 -0.23 -3.77 6.28
CA CYS A 65 0.76 -3.07 5.45
C CYS A 65 1.58 -4.04 4.60
N ILE A 66 2.02 -5.19 5.12
CA ILE A 66 2.82 -6.15 4.36
C ILE A 66 2.00 -6.87 3.28
N VAL A 67 0.71 -7.12 3.54
CA VAL A 67 -0.15 -7.95 2.68
C VAL A 67 -0.86 -7.16 1.59
N HIS A 68 -1.12 -5.87 1.78
CA HIS A 68 -2.05 -5.10 0.97
C HIS A 68 -1.80 -5.17 -0.55
N ASP A 69 -0.54 -5.05 -0.97
CA ASP A 69 -0.13 -5.05 -2.37
C ASP A 69 0.53 -6.38 -2.79
N LEU A 70 0.38 -7.47 -2.02
CA LEU A 70 1.00 -8.78 -2.38
C LEU A 70 0.54 -9.28 -3.75
N ALA A 71 -0.71 -9.02 -4.14
CA ALA A 71 -1.26 -9.42 -5.43
C ALA A 71 -0.45 -8.85 -6.63
N GLU A 72 0.18 -7.68 -6.45
CA GLU A 72 0.97 -7.02 -7.50
C GLU A 72 2.24 -7.80 -7.90
N ALA A 73 2.61 -8.84 -7.14
CA ALA A 73 3.68 -9.75 -7.51
C ALA A 73 3.34 -10.58 -8.77
N VAL A 74 2.05 -10.72 -9.10
CA VAL A 74 1.60 -11.57 -10.22
C VAL A 74 1.38 -10.74 -11.48
N SER A 75 0.51 -9.72 -11.43
CA SER A 75 0.12 -8.93 -12.61
C SER A 75 0.68 -7.49 -12.62
N GLY A 76 1.44 -7.09 -11.59
CA GLY A 76 2.02 -5.75 -11.45
C GLY A 76 1.15 -4.72 -10.73
N ASP A 77 1.68 -3.51 -10.55
CA ASP A 77 0.95 -2.36 -9.98
C ASP A 77 -0.06 -1.82 -11.01
N ILE A 78 -1.29 -1.59 -10.56
CA ILE A 78 -2.34 -0.90 -11.33
C ILE A 78 -2.59 0.44 -10.65
N SER A 79 -2.04 1.51 -11.24
CA SER A 79 -2.10 2.83 -10.63
C SER A 79 -3.51 3.40 -10.60
N ALA A 80 -3.76 4.34 -9.69
CA ALA A 80 -5.06 5.01 -9.59
C ALA A 80 -5.45 5.80 -10.86
N LEU A 81 -4.47 6.17 -11.69
CA LEU A 81 -4.70 6.89 -12.96
C LEU A 81 -5.11 5.96 -14.09
N GLU A 82 -4.78 4.66 -14.00
CA GLU A 82 -5.07 3.65 -15.02
C GLU A 82 -6.40 2.94 -14.78
N GLN A 83 -6.99 3.10 -13.59
CA GLN A 83 -8.32 2.57 -13.29
C GLN A 83 -9.37 3.29 -14.14
N HIS A 84 -10.19 2.50 -14.85
CA HIS A 84 -11.27 3.00 -15.69
C HIS A 84 -12.56 2.20 -15.45
N ASP A 85 -13.69 2.75 -15.89
CA ASP A 85 -14.99 2.09 -15.80
C ASP A 85 -14.91 0.70 -16.46
N GLY A 86 -15.28 -0.34 -15.72
CA GLY A 86 -15.29 -1.74 -16.16
C GLY A 86 -14.10 -2.61 -15.70
N LEU A 87 -13.04 -2.02 -15.14
CA LEU A 87 -11.96 -2.79 -14.50
C LEU A 87 -12.34 -3.11 -13.04
N ASP A 88 -12.59 -4.37 -12.74
CA ASP A 88 -12.75 -4.83 -11.35
C ASP A 88 -11.37 -5.15 -10.76
N LYS A 89 -10.66 -4.10 -10.35
CA LYS A 89 -9.30 -4.21 -9.78
C LYS A 89 -9.29 -5.19 -8.60
N SER A 90 -10.23 -5.07 -7.67
CA SER A 90 -10.30 -5.94 -6.49
C SER A 90 -10.52 -7.41 -6.87
N ALA A 91 -11.33 -7.72 -7.89
CA ALA A 91 -11.50 -9.10 -8.34
C ALA A 91 -10.23 -9.68 -9.00
N LEU A 92 -9.49 -8.87 -9.76
CA LEU A 92 -8.21 -9.26 -10.35
C LEU A 92 -7.15 -9.52 -9.27
N GLU A 93 -6.98 -8.57 -8.34
CA GLU A 93 -6.01 -8.70 -7.25
C GLU A 93 -6.36 -9.88 -6.32
N LEU A 94 -7.64 -10.16 -6.11
CA LEU A 94 -8.07 -11.34 -5.35
C LEU A 94 -7.69 -12.65 -6.06
N ALA A 95 -7.77 -12.70 -7.39
CA ALA A 95 -7.35 -13.86 -8.17
C ALA A 95 -5.82 -14.04 -8.12
N ASP A 96 -5.09 -12.93 -8.27
CA ASP A 96 -3.62 -12.90 -8.20
C ASP A 96 -3.10 -13.30 -6.82
N LEU A 97 -3.70 -12.78 -5.75
CA LEU A 97 -3.35 -13.18 -4.39
C LEU A 97 -3.55 -14.68 -4.19
N LYS A 98 -4.68 -15.23 -4.65
CA LYS A 98 -4.97 -16.67 -4.55
C LYS A 98 -3.95 -17.51 -5.31
N GLN A 99 -3.50 -17.04 -6.48
CA GLN A 99 -2.42 -17.68 -7.21
C GLN A 99 -1.11 -17.65 -6.41
N LEU A 100 -0.73 -16.48 -5.89
CA LEU A 100 0.52 -16.28 -5.16
C LEU A 100 0.59 -17.12 -3.88
N ILE A 101 -0.50 -17.21 -3.11
CA ILE A 101 -0.50 -17.94 -1.83
C ILE A 101 -0.72 -19.44 -1.99
N ALA A 102 -1.09 -19.94 -3.17
CA ALA A 102 -1.38 -21.35 -3.43
C ALA A 102 -0.31 -22.35 -2.94
N PRO A 103 1.01 -22.03 -2.94
CA PRO A 103 2.04 -22.92 -2.40
C PRO A 103 2.00 -23.09 -0.87
N LEU A 104 1.36 -22.19 -0.12
CA LEU A 104 1.31 -22.22 1.34
C LEU A 104 0.32 -23.26 1.88
N ASP A 105 0.44 -23.63 3.15
CA ASP A 105 -0.60 -24.44 3.81
C ASP A 105 -1.92 -23.67 3.97
N ALA A 106 -3.04 -24.40 4.00
CA ALA A 106 -4.39 -23.83 4.06
C ALA A 106 -4.58 -22.78 5.17
N SER A 107 -3.99 -22.97 6.35
CA SER A 107 -4.10 -21.98 7.45
C SER A 107 -3.39 -20.66 7.14
N MET A 108 -2.24 -20.71 6.46
CA MET A 108 -1.48 -19.52 6.07
C MET A 108 -2.15 -18.82 4.88
N GLN A 109 -2.67 -19.59 3.93
CA GLN A 109 -3.48 -19.05 2.84
C GLN A 109 -4.68 -18.27 3.40
N GLN A 110 -5.41 -18.85 4.34
CA GLN A 110 -6.57 -18.20 4.95
C GLN A 110 -6.20 -16.91 5.68
N GLU A 111 -5.12 -16.91 6.47
CA GLU A 111 -4.67 -15.71 7.19
C GLU A 111 -4.33 -14.55 6.23
N LEU A 112 -3.57 -14.82 5.15
CA LEU A 112 -3.22 -13.79 4.17
C LEU A 112 -4.44 -13.30 3.39
N LEU A 113 -5.34 -14.22 3.03
CA LEU A 113 -6.58 -13.87 2.34
C LEU A 113 -7.49 -12.99 3.21
N ASP A 114 -7.64 -13.33 4.49
CA ASP A 114 -8.47 -12.56 5.43
C ASP A 114 -7.90 -11.16 5.65
N LEU A 115 -6.58 -11.03 5.82
CA LEU A 115 -5.91 -9.73 5.92
C LEU A 115 -6.11 -8.88 4.68
N TRP A 116 -5.95 -9.47 3.48
CA TRP A 116 -6.13 -8.74 2.24
C TRP A 116 -7.58 -8.27 2.05
N LEU A 117 -8.57 -9.14 2.31
CA LEU A 117 -9.99 -8.79 2.24
C LEU A 117 -10.37 -7.71 3.25
N GLU A 118 -9.77 -7.74 4.44
CA GLU A 118 -9.97 -6.71 5.46
C GLU A 118 -9.43 -5.35 4.98
N TYR A 119 -8.23 -5.32 4.40
CA TYR A 119 -7.65 -4.12 3.79
C TYR A 119 -8.47 -3.59 2.59
N ASP A 120 -8.89 -4.48 1.69
CA ASP A 120 -9.67 -4.11 0.50
C ASP A 120 -11.00 -3.48 0.91
N SER A 121 -11.72 -4.11 1.84
CA SER A 121 -13.01 -3.61 2.35
C SER A 121 -12.90 -2.38 3.26
N ALA A 122 -11.75 -2.16 3.91
CA ALA A 122 -11.49 -1.07 4.84
C ALA A 122 -12.59 -0.93 5.92
N THR A 123 -13.01 -2.05 6.52
CA THR A 123 -14.14 -2.09 7.46
C THR A 123 -13.73 -2.02 8.94
N THR A 124 -12.54 -2.50 9.29
CA THR A 124 -11.99 -2.45 10.66
C THR A 124 -11.21 -1.15 10.89
N GLU A 125 -10.98 -0.78 12.14
CA GLU A 125 -10.17 0.41 12.45
C GLU A 125 -8.71 0.23 12.01
N GLU A 126 -8.14 -0.97 12.17
CA GLU A 126 -6.79 -1.27 11.67
C GLU A 126 -6.71 -1.13 10.15
N ALA A 127 -7.67 -1.68 9.40
CA ALA A 127 -7.66 -1.57 7.94
C ALA A 127 -7.91 -0.15 7.45
N ARG A 128 -8.80 0.61 8.11
CA ARG A 128 -9.02 2.02 7.79
C ARG A 128 -7.76 2.86 8.05
N LEU A 129 -7.07 2.62 9.16
CA LEU A 129 -5.78 3.25 9.45
C LEU A 129 -4.74 2.87 8.41
N THR A 130 -4.55 1.58 8.11
CA THR A 130 -3.60 1.13 7.07
C THR A 130 -3.89 1.77 5.72
N LYS A 131 -5.16 1.85 5.30
CA LYS A 131 -5.56 2.52 4.05
C LYS A 131 -5.24 4.01 4.07
N ALA A 132 -5.48 4.69 5.20
CA ALA A 132 -5.14 6.11 5.34
C ALA A 132 -3.63 6.33 5.22
N LEU A 133 -2.83 5.51 5.92
CA LEU A 133 -1.38 5.58 5.88
C LEU A 133 -0.81 5.25 4.50
N ASP A 134 -1.35 4.26 3.80
CA ASP A 134 -0.98 3.93 2.40
C ASP A 134 -1.14 5.15 1.47
N LYS A 135 -2.27 5.85 1.57
CA LYS A 135 -2.52 7.05 0.76
C LYS A 135 -1.60 8.21 1.15
N LEU A 136 -1.36 8.40 2.45
CA LEU A 136 -0.45 9.44 2.97
C LEU A 136 1.00 9.19 2.52
N GLU A 137 1.46 7.95 2.59
CA GLU A 137 2.77 7.52 2.12
C GLU A 137 2.93 7.87 0.64
N THR A 138 1.95 7.48 -0.18
CA THR A 138 1.99 7.70 -1.64
C THR A 138 2.14 9.19 -1.98
N ILE A 139 1.31 10.05 -1.39
CA ILE A 139 1.38 11.49 -1.67
C ILE A 139 2.64 12.14 -1.09
N LEU A 140 3.18 11.62 0.03
CA LEU A 140 4.47 12.04 0.55
C LEU A 140 5.60 11.69 -0.43
N GLN A 141 5.59 10.49 -1.03
CA GLN A 141 6.54 10.12 -2.08
C GLN A 141 6.47 11.10 -3.26
N HIS A 142 5.27 11.45 -3.71
CA HIS A 142 5.08 12.43 -4.78
C HIS A 142 5.69 13.79 -4.43
N THR A 143 5.59 14.27 -3.18
CA THR A 143 6.22 15.55 -2.80
C THR A 143 7.75 15.53 -2.71
N GLN A 144 8.35 14.34 -2.64
CA GLN A 144 9.81 14.15 -2.50
C GLN A 144 10.49 13.68 -3.80
N GLY A 145 9.72 13.11 -4.73
CA GLY A 145 10.22 12.54 -5.98
C GLY A 145 10.84 13.56 -6.91
N ASP A 146 11.86 13.12 -7.66
CA ASP A 146 12.32 13.84 -8.86
C ASP A 146 11.32 13.54 -9.99
N ASN A 147 10.15 14.18 -9.90
CA ASN A 147 9.04 13.92 -10.81
C ASN A 147 9.27 14.63 -12.16
N PRO A 148 8.72 14.07 -13.26
CA PRO A 148 8.78 14.73 -14.56
C PRO A 148 8.05 16.08 -14.54
N ALA A 149 8.41 16.96 -15.49
CA ALA A 149 7.92 18.34 -15.54
C ALA A 149 6.39 18.46 -15.70
N ASP A 150 5.73 17.43 -16.22
CA ASP A 150 4.28 17.34 -16.42
C ASP A 150 3.56 16.60 -15.27
N PHE A 151 4.24 16.31 -14.16
CA PHE A 151 3.63 15.65 -13.02
C PHE A 151 2.49 16.49 -12.41
N ASN A 152 1.30 15.89 -12.32
CA ASN A 152 0.11 16.56 -11.81
C ASN A 152 0.03 16.51 -10.27
N TYR A 153 0.71 17.43 -9.58
CA TYR A 153 0.63 17.53 -8.12
C TYR A 153 -0.79 17.79 -7.60
N ALA A 154 -1.64 18.50 -8.35
CA ALA A 154 -3.00 18.81 -7.91
C ALA A 154 -3.88 17.55 -7.73
N PHE A 155 -3.55 16.45 -8.42
CA PHE A 155 -4.20 15.15 -8.20
C PHE A 155 -4.13 14.71 -6.74
N ASN A 156 -2.99 14.94 -6.08
CA ASN A 156 -2.78 14.50 -4.69
C ASN A 156 -3.80 15.12 -3.73
N LEU A 157 -4.30 16.34 -3.99
CA LEU A 157 -5.21 17.07 -3.11
C LEU A 157 -6.59 16.40 -2.96
N GLU A 158 -6.98 15.55 -3.92
CA GLU A 158 -8.23 14.79 -3.88
C GLU A 158 -7.97 13.28 -3.69
N TYR A 159 -6.82 12.79 -4.16
CA TYR A 159 -6.46 11.38 -4.02
C TYR A 159 -6.47 10.92 -2.57
N GLY A 160 -7.12 9.78 -2.32
CA GLY A 160 -7.16 9.14 -1.00
C GLY A 160 -7.91 9.91 0.10
N LYS A 161 -8.50 11.07 -0.17
CA LYS A 161 -9.08 11.96 0.86
C LYS A 161 -10.12 11.27 1.74
N LYS A 162 -11.01 10.48 1.13
CA LYS A 162 -12.03 9.69 1.85
C LYS A 162 -11.42 8.73 2.90
N HIS A 163 -10.17 8.33 2.72
CA HIS A 163 -9.44 7.48 3.66
C HIS A 163 -8.60 8.29 4.63
N THR A 164 -7.92 9.35 4.19
CA THR A 164 -7.09 10.19 5.06
C THR A 164 -7.91 11.05 6.02
N ASP A 165 -9.20 11.28 5.73
CA ASP A 165 -10.15 11.93 6.64
C ASP A 165 -10.72 10.96 7.71
N PHE A 166 -9.97 9.89 8.03
CA PHE A 166 -10.32 8.86 9.01
C PHE A 166 -10.46 9.41 10.44
N ASP A 167 -9.43 10.09 10.94
CA ASP A 167 -9.40 10.70 12.27
C ASP A 167 -8.59 12.00 12.29
N GLU A 168 -8.39 12.58 13.48
CA GLU A 168 -7.67 13.85 13.64
C GLU A 168 -6.18 13.75 13.31
N LEU A 169 -5.51 12.62 13.58
CA LEU A 169 -4.09 12.46 13.30
C LEU A 169 -3.85 12.29 11.80
N THR A 170 -4.64 11.45 11.12
CA THR A 170 -4.50 11.25 9.68
C THR A 170 -4.85 12.52 8.90
N LYS A 171 -5.85 13.30 9.35
CA LYS A 171 -6.16 14.63 8.80
C LYS A 171 -5.02 15.62 9.01
N ALA A 172 -4.40 15.63 10.19
CA ALA A 172 -3.29 16.53 10.48
C ALA A 172 -2.06 16.20 9.61
N LEU A 173 -1.69 14.93 9.50
CA LEU A 173 -0.63 14.48 8.58
C LEU A 173 -0.93 14.89 7.15
N ARG A 174 -2.17 14.65 6.70
CA ARG A 174 -2.63 15.03 5.36
C ARG A 174 -2.48 16.53 5.11
N ALA A 175 -2.92 17.37 6.05
CA ALA A 175 -2.88 18.81 5.90
C ALA A 175 -1.45 19.35 5.73
N ILE A 176 -0.47 18.72 6.40
CA ILE A 176 0.96 19.06 6.25
C ILE A 176 1.44 18.68 4.84
N ILE A 177 1.14 17.47 4.36
CA ILE A 177 1.56 17.04 3.00
C ILE A 177 0.84 17.84 1.90
N ASP A 178 -0.41 18.22 2.13
CA ASP A 178 -1.18 19.06 1.20
C ASP A 178 -0.56 20.46 1.05
N GLU A 179 0.04 21.02 2.10
CA GLU A 179 0.75 22.29 2.02
C GLU A 179 1.98 22.18 1.11
N ASP A 180 2.78 21.12 1.24
CA ASP A 180 3.90 20.88 0.34
C ASP A 180 3.44 20.60 -1.10
N THR A 181 2.34 19.85 -1.25
CA THR A 181 1.69 19.60 -2.55
C THR A 181 1.27 20.90 -3.24
N ARG A 182 0.62 21.83 -2.54
CA ARG A 182 0.20 23.13 -3.11
C ARG A 182 1.40 23.94 -3.59
N ARG A 183 2.47 24.02 -2.79
CA ARG A 183 3.70 24.72 -3.18
C ARG A 183 4.35 24.14 -4.43
N LEU A 184 4.25 22.82 -4.64
CA LEU A 184 4.78 22.16 -5.83
C LEU A 184 3.88 22.35 -7.05
N ALA A 185 2.55 22.36 -6.86
CA ALA A 185 1.58 22.58 -7.94
C ALA A 185 1.60 24.00 -8.51
N GLU A 186 2.12 24.97 -7.77
CA GLU A 186 2.24 26.38 -8.19
C GLU A 186 3.54 26.70 -8.96
N ARG A 187 4.50 25.76 -9.02
CA ARG A 187 5.79 25.92 -9.72
C ARG A 187 5.67 25.60 -11.20
#